data_AF-A0A9E4H2J1-F1
#
_entry.id   AF-A0A9E4H2J1-F1
#
_cell.length_a   1.000
_cell.length_b   1.000
_cell.length_c   1.000
_cell.angle_alpha   90.00
_cell.angle_beta   90.00
_cell.angle_gamma   90.00
#
_symmetry.space_group_name_H-M   'P 1'
#
loop_
_entity.id
_entity.type
_entity.pdbx_description
1 polymer ?
#
loop_
_entity_poly.entity_id
_entity_poly.type
_entity_poly.pdbx_seq_one_letter_code
_entity_poly.pdbx_strand_id
1 'polypeptide(L)' 'MAKKNQALKRERFKNVAGRRVQNILDGMDSLSKCANRSNYDYDNDDIAKMMKAIKDKVKVLEASYTSNTKSSKNTFEF' A
#
# COMPACT_ATOMS: atom_id res chain seq x y z
N MET A 1 -25.62 -14.23 -16.56
CA MET A 1 -25.34 -12.80 -16.27
C MET A 1 -24.34 -12.57 -15.13
N ALA A 2 -24.40 -13.33 -14.02
CA ALA A 2 -23.48 -13.15 -12.87
C ALA A 2 -21.98 -13.32 -13.18
N LYS A 3 -21.60 -14.31 -14.01
CA LYS A 3 -20.19 -14.52 -14.43
C LYS A 3 -19.61 -13.33 -15.20
N LYS A 4 -20.42 -12.66 -16.03
CA LYS A 4 -20.03 -11.44 -16.77
C LYS A 4 -19.75 -10.27 -15.83
N ASN A 5 -20.55 -10.13 -14.77
CA ASN A 5 -20.34 -9.07 -13.76
C ASN A 5 -19.09 -9.31 -12.90
N GLN A 6 -18.81 -10.57 -12.55
CA GLN A 6 -17.56 -10.93 -11.85
C GLN A 6 -16.32 -10.65 -12.70
N ALA A 7 -16.34 -11.01 -13.99
CA ALA A 7 -15.27 -10.69 -14.92
C ALA A 7 -15.04 -9.18 -15.02
N LEU A 8 -16.11 -8.38 -15.12
CA LEU A 8 -16.00 -6.91 -15.14
C LEU A 8 -15.39 -6.35 -13.84
N LYS A 9 -15.81 -6.85 -12.67
CA LYS A 9 -15.23 -6.44 -11.38
C LYS A 9 -13.74 -6.79 -11.29
N ARG A 10 -13.36 -7.98 -11.78
CA ARG A 10 -11.95 -8.43 -11.81
C ARG A 10 -11.09 -7.56 -12.72
N GLU A 11 -11.57 -7.24 -13.92
CA GLU A 11 -10.84 -6.37 -14.85
C GLU A 11 -10.73 -4.94 -14.31
N ARG A 12 -11.78 -4.39 -13.72
CA ARG A 12 -11.72 -3.10 -13.03
C ARG A 12 -10.69 -3.11 -11.90
N PHE A 13 -10.64 -4.18 -11.09
CA PHE A 13 -9.63 -4.32 -10.05
C PHE A 13 -8.22 -4.33 -10.64
N LYS A 14 -7.94 -5.16 -11.65
CA LYS A 14 -6.62 -5.22 -12.30
C LYS A 14 -6.18 -3.85 -12.81
N ASN A 15 -7.05 -3.13 -13.51
CA ASN A 15 -6.73 -1.82 -14.08
C ASN A 15 -6.46 -0.78 -12.99
N VAL A 16 -7.33 -0.69 -11.98
CA VAL A 16 -7.20 0.31 -10.91
C VAL A 16 -6.04 -0.02 -9.98
N ALA A 17 -5.92 -1.26 -9.53
CA ALA A 17 -4.84 -1.69 -8.66
C ALA A 17 -3.49 -1.64 -9.37
N GLY A 18 -3.41 -2.10 -10.62
CA GLY A 18 -2.19 -2.05 -11.42
C GLY A 18 -1.67 -0.63 -11.58
N ARG A 19 -2.54 0.32 -11.97
CA ARG A 19 -2.15 1.75 -12.07
C ARG A 19 -1.68 2.32 -10.73
N ARG A 20 -2.33 1.96 -9.63
CA ARG A 20 -1.95 2.43 -8.28
C ARG A 20 -0.60 1.86 -7.84
N VAL A 21 -0.33 0.58 -8.12
CA VAL A 21 0.96 -0.04 -7.84
C VAL A 21 2.06 0.63 -8.65
N GLN A 22 1.84 0.87 -9.95
CA GLN A 22 2.83 1.56 -10.79
C GLN A 22 3.20 2.94 -10.22
N ASN A 23 2.20 3.75 -9.84
CA ASN A 23 2.45 5.05 -9.23
C ASN A 23 3.29 4.98 -7.93
N ILE A 24 3.11 3.92 -7.13
CA ILE A 24 3.90 3.71 -5.92
C ILE A 24 5.36 3.37 -6.30
N LEU A 25 5.56 2.50 -7.28
CA LEU A 25 6.89 2.13 -7.77
C LEU A 25 7.62 3.35 -8.35
N ASP A 26 6.96 4.13 -9.20
CA ASP A 26 7.53 5.35 -9.79
C ASP A 26 7.92 6.38 -8.69
N GLY A 27 7.12 6.45 -7.63
CA GLY A 27 7.41 7.26 -6.44
C GLY A 27 8.63 6.77 -5.67
N MET A 28 8.77 5.45 -5.49
CA MET A 28 9.95 4.85 -4.87
C MET A 28 11.21 5.05 -5.70
N ASP A 29 11.13 4.91 -7.03
CA ASP A 29 12.23 5.19 -7.94
C ASP A 29 12.65 6.66 -7.88
N SER A 30 11.67 7.57 -7.79
CA SER A 30 11.93 9.01 -7.63
C SER A 30 12.60 9.31 -6.29
N LEU A 31 12.14 8.65 -5.21
CA LEU A 31 12.74 8.77 -3.88
C LEU A 31 14.17 8.22 -3.84
N SER A 32 14.47 7.16 -4.61
CA SER A 32 15.83 6.60 -4.68
C SER A 32 16.85 7.62 -5.23
N LYS A 33 16.43 8.55 -6.08
CA LYS A 33 17.28 9.62 -6.62
C LYS A 33 17.73 10.61 -5.54
N CYS A 34 16.98 10.73 -4.44
CA CYS A 34 17.37 11.53 -3.28
C CYS A 34 18.57 10.94 -2.52
N ALA A 35 18.97 9.70 -2.80
CA ALA A 35 20.19 9.11 -2.24
C ALA A 35 21.48 9.77 -2.79
N ASN A 36 21.37 10.63 -3.81
CA ASN A 36 22.53 11.35 -4.30
C ASN A 36 22.97 12.46 -3.33
N ARG A 37 23.99 12.15 -2.51
CA ARG A 37 24.61 13.07 -1.54
C ARG A 37 25.30 14.29 -2.15
N SER A 38 25.53 14.34 -3.47
CA SER A 38 26.03 15.57 -4.11
C SER A 38 24.99 16.68 -4.12
N ASN A 39 23.70 16.31 -4.10
CA ASN A 39 22.58 17.24 -4.24
C ASN A 39 21.80 17.43 -2.94
N TYR A 40 21.95 16.49 -2.00
CA TYR A 40 21.17 16.45 -0.77
C TYR A 40 22.06 16.12 0.41
N ASP A 41 21.76 16.74 1.55
CA ASP A 41 22.32 16.36 2.84
C ASP A 41 21.23 15.68 3.67
N TYR A 42 21.61 14.58 4.31
CA TYR A 42 20.74 13.75 5.13
C TYR A 42 21.58 12.83 6.00
N ASP A 43 21.09 12.53 7.19
CA ASP A 43 21.76 11.61 8.11
C ASP A 43 21.09 10.23 8.16
N ASN A 44 21.56 9.38 9.06
CA ASN A 44 20.98 8.05 9.23
C ASN A 44 19.59 8.09 9.88
N ASP A 45 19.27 9.12 10.66
CA ASP A 45 17.97 9.30 11.30
C ASP A 45 16.91 9.69 10.27
N ASP A 46 17.24 10.56 9.32
CA ASP A 46 16.39 10.90 8.18
C ASP A 46 16.01 9.65 7.36
N ILE A 47 17.00 8.81 7.04
CA ILE A 47 16.79 7.53 6.35
C ILE A 47 15.88 6.61 7.18
N ALA A 48 16.14 6.49 8.49
CA ALA A 48 15.37 5.64 9.38
C ALA A 48 13.90 6.09 9.46
N LYS A 49 13.65 7.39 9.63
CA LYS A 49 12.30 7.98 9.65
C LYS A 49 11.56 7.74 8.33
N MET A 50 12.21 8.00 7.21
CA MET A 50 11.65 7.77 5.87
C MET A 50 11.27 6.29 5.66
N MET A 51 12.19 5.37 5.95
CA MET A 51 11.96 3.94 5.78
C MET A 51 10.88 3.43 6.73
N LYS A 52 10.84 3.93 7.97
CA LYS A 52 9.80 3.58 8.94
C LYS A 52 8.41 4.00 8.44
N ALA A 53 8.26 5.24 7.96
CA ALA A 53 6.98 5.74 7.44
C ALA A 53 6.45 4.88 6.28
N ILE A 54 7.32 4.51 5.32
CA ILE A 54 6.95 3.64 4.19
C ILE A 54 6.53 2.26 4.70
N LYS A 55 7.35 1.63 5.54
CA LYS A 55 7.07 0.29 6.09
C LYS A 55 5.77 0.25 6.88
N ASP A 56 5.51 1.25 7.72
CA ASP A 56 4.27 1.33 8.49
C ASP A 56 3.06 1.48 7.57
N LYS A 57 3.18 2.23 6.47
CA LYS A 57 2.10 2.34 5.48
C LYS A 57 1.84 1.02 4.74
N VAL A 58 2.89 0.28 4.40
CA VAL A 58 2.79 -1.06 3.80
C VAL A 58 2.09 -2.03 4.75
N LYS A 59 2.44 -2.03 6.04
CA LYS A 59 1.73 -2.86 7.05
C LYS A 59 0.23 -2.56 7.10
N VAL A 60 -0.16 -1.29 7.07
CA VAL A 60 -1.58 -0.90 7.05
C VAL A 60 -2.26 -1.36 5.75
N LEU A 61 -1.57 -1.29 4.62
CA LEU A 61 -2.08 -1.81 3.35
C LEU A 61 -2.30 -3.31 3.41
N GLU A 62 -1.33 -4.08 3.88
CA GLU A 62 -1.44 -5.54 4.06
C GLU A 62 -2.59 -5.89 5.00
N ALA A 63 -2.69 -5.18 6.14
CA ALA A 63 -3.78 -5.34 7.10
C ALA A 63 -5.16 -5.15 6.45
N SER A 64 -5.33 -4.22 5.50
CA SER A 64 -6.61 -4.01 4.82
C SER A 64 -7.08 -5.21 3.96
N TYR A 65 -6.17 -6.09 3.54
CA TYR A 65 -6.48 -7.31 2.80
C TYR A 65 -6.58 -8.56 3.68
N THR A 66 -5.95 -8.54 4.87
CA THR A 66 -5.95 -9.66 5.82
C THR A 66 -6.98 -9.50 6.94
N SER A 67 -7.40 -8.26 7.24
CA SER A 67 -8.50 -7.96 8.17
C SER A 67 -9.83 -8.33 7.51
N ASN A 68 -10.05 -9.63 7.34
CA ASN A 68 -11.35 -10.20 7.08
C ASN A 68 -12.13 -10.16 8.40
N THR A 69 -12.35 -8.97 8.95
CA THR A 69 -13.36 -8.74 9.97
C THR A 69 -14.70 -8.85 9.23
N LYS A 70 -15.13 -10.09 9.01
CA LYS A 70 -16.53 -10.39 9.28
C LYS A 70 -16.77 -9.78 10.66
N SER A 71 -17.54 -8.72 10.72
CA SER A 71 -18.14 -8.24 11.95
C SER A 71 -18.99 -9.41 12.48
N SER A 72 -18.34 -10.36 13.18
CA SER A 72 -19.03 -11.19 14.14
C SER A 72 -19.54 -10.18 15.13
N LYS A 73 -20.85 -9.95 15.12
CA LYS A 73 -21.54 -9.33 16.24
C LYS A 73 -21.06 -10.08 17.48
N ASN A 74 -20.12 -9.49 18.21
CA ASN A 74 -19.88 -9.87 19.59
C ASN A 74 -21.10 -9.35 20.33
N THR A 75 -22.18 -10.12 20.25
CA THR A 75 -23.24 -10.04 21.24
C THR A 75 -22.57 -10.41 22.54
N PHE A 76 -22.51 -9.43 23.44
CA PHE A 76 -22.04 -9.62 24.81
C PHE A 76 -22.99 -10.58 25.52
N GLU A 77 -22.46 -11.64 26.12
CA GLU A 77 -23.15 -12.45 27.13
C GLU A 77 -22.25 -12.55 28.36
N PHE A 78 -22.89 -12.50 29.54
CA PHE A 78 -22.36 -12.18 30.88
C PHE A 78 -20.99 -12.74 31.25
#